data_AF-A0A933CC76-F1
#
_entry.id   AF-A0A933CC76-F1
#
_cell.length_a   1.000
_cell.length_b   1.000
_cell.length_c   1.000
_cell.angle_alpha   90.00
_cell.angle_beta   90.00
_cell.angle_gamma   90.00
#
_symmetry.space_group_name_H-M   'P 1'
#
loop_
_entity.id
_entity.type
_entity.pdbx_description
1 polymer ?
#
loop_
_entity_poly.entity_id
_entity_poly.type
_entity_poly.pdbx_seq_one_letter_code
_entity_poly.pdbx_strand_id
1 'polypeptide(L)'
;MMAEGFHAPGSVPGKRLAAALLAAALLALAWFGGSRHARSSRTVRPSADGVQDYLGDYPGRLDLITAVAGNSAYPCSVRAQALQYVGDSFANGPRSRDWAERVFDRKPYSSDLRAARGDPWKAAARVYDRSADLCPRPASHFRAAEWRAEELLNDRTRRHLDAETKARYLREAKSRLERGNRAWDCLSEAPMQRAYAHWVRGVVEGHLFLLEGGSEHRIGAEADFKRAIILLAGTRDGPRSGQVPWVHLYYAAFLHAAYGDDRREEIRDALERVTSAKTAATAGFLAVLAREKTQYAHWRATLQALAKVDRRLRRLLKEKRWSL
;
A
#
# COMPACT_ATOMS: atom_id res chain seq x y z
N MET A 1 48.64 36.13 25.98
CA MET A 1 49.27 35.83 24.67
C MET A 1 49.12 34.34 24.44
N MET A 2 48.17 33.93 23.57
CA MET A 2 48.41 33.37 22.21
C MET A 2 49.05 31.97 22.24
N ALA A 3 48.62 30.94 21.52
CA ALA A 3 47.50 30.70 20.62
C ALA A 3 47.37 29.17 20.37
N GLU A 4 46.24 28.82 19.74
CA GLU A 4 45.71 27.56 19.20
C GLU A 4 46.66 26.63 18.41
N GLY A 5 46.21 25.36 18.28
CA GLY A 5 46.71 24.41 17.28
C GLY A 5 45.83 23.15 17.15
N PHE A 6 44.62 23.31 16.58
CA PHE A 6 43.74 22.21 16.15
C PHE A 6 44.19 21.68 14.78
N HIS A 7 44.48 20.38 14.65
CA HIS A 7 44.60 19.70 13.35
C HIS A 7 43.41 18.75 13.13
N ALA A 8 42.69 18.97 12.02
CA ALA A 8 41.57 18.15 11.56
C ALA A 8 42.05 16.88 10.82
N PRO A 9 41.36 15.74 10.92
CA PRO A 9 41.68 14.55 10.14
C PRO A 9 41.07 14.61 8.72
N GLY A 10 41.88 14.16 7.77
CA GLY A 10 41.66 14.21 6.33
C GLY A 10 40.37 13.56 5.82
N SER A 11 39.79 14.21 4.82
CA SER A 11 38.62 13.79 4.07
C SER A 11 38.89 12.57 3.19
N VAL A 12 38.04 11.55 3.30
CA VAL A 12 38.08 10.29 2.53
C VAL A 12 37.65 10.51 1.07
N PRO A 13 38.48 10.15 0.07
CA PRO A 13 38.19 10.39 -1.37
C PRO A 13 36.97 9.63 -1.93
N GLY A 14 36.46 8.61 -1.24
CA GLY A 14 35.27 7.86 -1.65
C GLY A 14 33.94 8.62 -1.57
N LYS A 15 33.81 9.62 -0.67
CA LYS A 15 32.57 10.41 -0.54
C LYS A 15 32.39 11.39 -1.71
N ARG A 16 33.49 11.90 -2.28
CA ARG A 16 33.46 12.78 -3.45
C ARG A 16 33.17 12.00 -4.73
N LEU A 17 33.64 10.75 -4.84
CA LEU A 17 33.33 9.87 -5.97
C LEU A 17 31.84 9.45 -5.96
N ALA A 18 31.28 9.12 -4.80
CA ALA A 18 29.86 8.78 -4.67
C ALA A 18 28.93 9.98 -4.94
N ALA A 19 29.31 11.18 -4.50
CA ALA A 19 28.59 12.42 -4.81
C ALA A 19 28.72 12.81 -6.30
N ALA A 20 29.87 12.57 -6.93
CA ALA A 20 30.10 12.80 -8.36
C ALA A 20 29.32 11.80 -9.23
N LEU A 21 29.22 10.53 -8.83
CA LEU A 21 28.39 9.53 -9.52
C LEU A 21 26.89 9.80 -9.33
N LEU A 22 26.47 10.30 -8.17
CA LEU A 22 25.09 10.76 -7.92
C LEU A 22 24.76 11.99 -8.78
N ALA A 23 25.67 12.97 -8.89
CA ALA A 23 25.49 14.14 -9.73
C ALA A 23 25.51 13.80 -11.23
N ALA A 24 26.37 12.87 -11.67
CA ALA A 24 26.44 12.42 -13.05
C ALA A 24 25.20 11.61 -13.47
N ALA A 25 24.66 10.75 -12.58
CA ALA A 25 23.41 10.04 -12.80
C ALA A 25 22.20 10.99 -12.89
N LEU A 26 22.18 12.04 -12.07
CA LEU A 26 21.13 13.07 -12.10
C LEU A 26 21.25 14.01 -13.32
N LEU A 27 22.47 14.30 -13.80
CA LEU A 27 22.71 15.09 -15.02
C LEU A 27 22.40 14.30 -16.30
N ALA A 28 22.72 13.01 -16.35
CA ALA A 28 22.36 12.14 -17.48
C ALA A 28 20.83 11.98 -17.64
N LEU A 29 20.09 12.02 -16.52
CA LEU A 29 18.62 11.99 -16.50
C LEU A 29 17.98 13.33 -16.92
N ALA A 30 18.66 14.45 -16.68
CA ALA A 30 18.20 15.77 -17.14
C ALA A 30 18.42 15.98 -18.65
N TRP A 31 19.40 15.30 -19.25
CA TRP A 31 19.74 15.51 -20.66
C TRP A 31 18.88 14.69 -21.64
N PHE A 32 18.37 13.52 -21.23
CA PHE A 32 17.45 12.72 -22.05
C PHE A 32 15.96 13.08 -21.86
N GLY A 33 15.65 13.99 -20.93
CA GLY A 33 14.28 14.40 -20.59
C GLY A 33 13.95 15.85 -20.93
N GLY A 34 14.49 16.40 -22.01
CA GLY A 34 14.36 17.84 -22.29
C GLY A 34 14.24 18.23 -23.75
N SER A 35 13.07 17.98 -24.37
CA SER A 35 12.56 18.90 -25.39
C SER A 35 11.58 19.86 -24.75
N ARG A 36 12.12 21.04 -24.36
CA ARG A 36 11.44 22.32 -24.11
C ARG A 36 10.60 22.47 -22.83
N HIS A 37 11.24 22.88 -21.74
CA HIS A 37 11.15 24.27 -21.22
C HIS A 37 12.07 24.43 -20.00
N ALA A 38 13.08 25.27 -20.16
CA ALA A 38 14.00 25.67 -19.12
C ALA A 38 13.33 26.68 -18.17
N ARG A 39 13.45 26.46 -16.85
CA ARG A 39 14.00 27.41 -15.86
C ARG A 39 13.77 26.91 -14.43
N SER A 40 14.74 27.23 -13.57
CA SER A 40 14.82 26.98 -12.12
C SER A 40 15.47 25.65 -11.70
N SER A 41 16.80 25.66 -11.73
CA SER A 41 17.66 24.70 -11.03
C SER A 41 17.63 24.95 -9.52
N ARG A 42 16.76 24.25 -8.80
CA ARG A 42 16.92 24.01 -7.36
C ARG A 42 17.29 22.55 -7.17
N THR A 43 18.41 22.29 -6.52
CA THR A 43 18.83 20.96 -6.06
C THR A 43 17.79 20.42 -5.07
N VAL A 44 16.89 19.58 -5.55
CA VAL A 44 15.90 18.88 -4.73
C VAL A 44 16.61 17.71 -4.04
N ARG A 45 16.83 17.81 -2.71
CA ARG A 45 17.12 16.62 -1.89
C ARG A 45 15.87 15.74 -1.91
N PRO A 46 15.98 14.41 -2.12
CA PRO A 46 14.83 13.53 -2.03
C PRO A 46 14.33 13.53 -0.58
N SER A 47 13.19 14.17 -0.34
CA SER A 47 12.45 14.07 0.92
C SER A 47 11.70 12.73 0.95
N ALA A 48 11.31 12.27 2.15
CA ALA A 48 10.47 11.08 2.32
C ALA A 48 9.14 11.14 1.55
N ASP A 49 8.71 12.35 1.19
CA ASP A 49 7.48 12.62 0.42
C ASP A 49 7.71 12.41 -1.09
N GLY A 50 8.94 12.56 -1.58
CA GLY A 50 9.30 12.47 -3.01
C GLY A 50 9.38 11.05 -3.58
N VAL A 51 9.25 10.00 -2.75
CA VAL A 51 9.20 8.62 -3.26
C VAL A 51 7.86 8.34 -3.92
N GLN A 52 6.76 9.02 -3.56
CA GLN A 52 5.44 8.72 -4.14
C GLN A 52 5.18 9.47 -5.45
N ASP A 53 5.60 10.74 -5.55
CA ASP A 53 5.35 11.60 -6.71
C ASP A 53 6.20 11.28 -7.94
N TYR A 54 7.35 10.61 -7.75
CA TYR A 54 8.31 10.38 -8.83
C TYR A 54 8.06 9.12 -9.64
N LEU A 55 7.10 8.29 -9.25
CA LEU A 55 7.13 6.94 -9.79
C LEU A 55 5.79 6.44 -10.37
N GLY A 56 5.80 6.36 -11.72
CA GLY A 56 4.93 5.62 -12.63
C GLY A 56 5.58 4.32 -13.14
N ASP A 57 4.92 3.65 -14.09
CA ASP A 57 5.15 2.27 -14.55
C ASP A 57 6.46 2.06 -15.35
N TYR A 58 7.63 2.21 -14.70
CA TYR A 58 8.94 2.03 -15.35
C TYR A 58 9.71 0.81 -14.80
N PRO A 59 10.21 -0.12 -15.64
CA PRO A 59 11.00 -1.29 -15.20
C PRO A 59 12.25 -0.93 -14.37
N GLY A 60 12.91 0.20 -14.66
CA GLY A 60 14.05 0.69 -13.86
C GLY A 60 13.69 1.13 -12.43
N ARG A 61 12.40 1.31 -12.12
CA ARG A 61 11.90 1.70 -10.79
C ARG A 61 12.05 0.57 -9.76
N LEU A 62 11.87 -0.67 -10.21
CA LEU A 62 11.94 -1.87 -9.37
C LEU A 62 13.34 -2.15 -8.86
N ASP A 63 14.32 -2.03 -9.75
CA ASP A 63 15.73 -2.21 -9.43
C ASP A 63 16.16 -1.17 -8.40
N LEU A 64 15.71 0.08 -8.58
CA LEU A 64 15.94 1.16 -7.64
C LEU A 64 15.29 0.89 -6.27
N ILE A 65 14.01 0.52 -6.21
CA ILE A 65 13.30 0.25 -4.96
C ILE A 65 13.92 -0.95 -4.21
N THR A 66 14.30 -1.99 -4.95
CA THR A 66 14.97 -3.17 -4.39
C THR A 66 16.35 -2.82 -3.85
N ALA A 67 17.11 -2.02 -4.58
CA ALA A 67 18.41 -1.52 -4.14
C ALA A 67 18.28 -0.64 -2.88
N VAL A 68 17.31 0.27 -2.84
CA VAL A 68 17.05 1.13 -1.67
C VAL A 68 16.69 0.28 -0.46
N ALA A 69 15.76 -0.66 -0.58
CA ALA A 69 15.32 -1.51 0.53
C ALA A 69 16.46 -2.34 1.14
N GLY A 70 17.37 -2.84 0.30
CA GLY A 70 18.50 -3.68 0.71
C GLY A 70 19.74 -2.92 1.20
N ASN A 71 19.86 -1.62 0.93
CA ASN A 71 21.08 -0.86 1.19
C ASN A 71 21.01 -0.10 2.52
N SER A 72 21.87 -0.47 3.47
CA SER A 72 21.95 0.13 4.81
C SER A 72 22.44 1.58 4.83
N ALA A 73 22.94 2.12 3.71
CA ALA A 73 23.29 3.54 3.58
C ALA A 73 22.06 4.46 3.57
N TYR A 74 20.86 3.94 3.29
CA TYR A 74 19.62 4.71 3.35
C TYR A 74 19.00 4.70 4.76
N PRO A 75 18.30 5.77 5.18
CA PRO A 75 17.57 5.80 6.45
C PRO A 75 16.55 4.66 6.56
N CYS A 76 16.34 4.14 7.78
CA CYS A 76 15.41 3.03 8.02
C CYS A 76 13.98 3.34 7.55
N SER A 77 13.51 4.58 7.70
CA SER A 77 12.18 5.03 7.26
C SER A 77 11.99 4.93 5.74
N VAL A 78 13.02 5.29 4.96
CA VAL A 78 13.04 5.21 3.49
C VAL A 78 13.09 3.75 3.05
N ARG A 79 13.93 2.95 3.72
CA ARG A 79 14.03 1.50 3.45
C ARG A 79 12.72 0.78 3.74
N ALA A 80 12.08 1.08 4.88
CA ALA A 80 10.77 0.54 5.24
C ALA A 80 9.70 0.96 4.22
N GLN A 81 9.70 2.22 3.75
CA GLN A 81 8.80 2.65 2.68
C GLN A 81 8.97 1.84 1.40
N ALA A 82 10.22 1.58 1.01
CA ALA A 82 10.54 0.79 -0.17
C ALA A 82 10.05 -0.65 -0.02
N LEU A 83 10.20 -1.26 1.16
CA LEU A 83 9.64 -2.57 1.48
C LEU A 83 8.11 -2.56 1.36
N GLN A 84 7.44 -1.64 2.05
CA GLN A 84 5.99 -1.53 2.01
C GLN A 84 5.47 -1.33 0.58
N TYR A 85 6.13 -0.50 -0.22
CA TYR A 85 5.75 -0.26 -1.61
C TYR A 85 5.84 -1.54 -2.46
N VAL A 86 6.82 -2.41 -2.18
CA VAL A 86 6.89 -3.73 -2.83
C VAL A 86 5.70 -4.60 -2.43
N GLY A 87 5.36 -4.66 -1.14
CA GLY A 87 4.16 -5.35 -0.68
C GLY A 87 2.91 -4.82 -1.39
N ASP A 88 2.74 -3.49 -1.41
CA ASP A 88 1.55 -2.82 -1.95
C ASP A 88 1.40 -3.04 -3.46
N SER A 89 2.51 -3.02 -4.20
CA SER A 89 2.50 -3.20 -5.65
C SER A 89 2.27 -4.65 -6.06
N PHE A 90 2.73 -5.60 -5.24
CA PHE A 90 2.37 -7.01 -5.41
C PHE A 90 0.88 -7.21 -5.14
N ALA A 91 0.38 -6.71 -4.01
CA ALA A 91 -1.02 -6.92 -3.61
C ALA A 91 -2.00 -6.27 -4.60
N ASN A 92 -1.69 -5.06 -5.08
CA ASN A 92 -2.65 -4.23 -5.82
C ASN A 92 -2.41 -4.18 -7.35
N GLY A 93 -1.42 -4.90 -7.89
CA GLY A 93 -0.97 -4.77 -9.28
C GLY A 93 -1.58 -5.77 -10.28
N PRO A 94 -2.04 -5.35 -11.48
CA PRO A 94 -2.58 -6.24 -12.53
C PRO A 94 -1.57 -7.25 -13.13
N ARG A 95 -0.30 -7.11 -12.77
CA ARG A 95 0.82 -8.00 -13.14
C ARG A 95 1.47 -8.62 -11.88
N SER A 96 0.74 -8.68 -10.77
CA SER A 96 1.22 -9.07 -9.43
C SER A 96 2.18 -10.25 -9.47
N ARG A 97 1.86 -11.33 -10.19
CA ARG A 97 2.65 -12.57 -10.26
C ARG A 97 3.99 -12.44 -10.99
N ASP A 98 4.00 -11.99 -12.25
CA ASP A 98 5.23 -11.76 -13.05
C ASP A 98 6.15 -10.70 -12.41
N TRP A 99 5.55 -9.84 -11.59
CA TRP A 99 6.22 -8.80 -10.83
C TRP A 99 6.81 -9.35 -9.52
N ALA A 100 6.07 -10.20 -8.81
CA ALA A 100 6.52 -10.90 -7.61
C ALA A 100 7.75 -11.74 -7.91
N GLU A 101 7.69 -12.59 -8.95
CA GLU A 101 8.78 -13.53 -9.26
C GLU A 101 10.10 -12.77 -9.44
N ARG A 102 10.12 -11.68 -10.21
CA ARG A 102 11.32 -10.87 -10.43
C ARG A 102 11.85 -10.15 -9.18
N VAL A 103 10.98 -9.67 -8.29
CA VAL A 103 11.37 -8.92 -7.08
C VAL A 103 11.77 -9.86 -5.96
N PHE A 104 10.99 -10.91 -5.74
CA PHE A 104 11.24 -11.92 -4.73
C PHE A 104 12.37 -12.88 -5.08
N ASP A 105 12.84 -12.96 -6.33
CA ASP A 105 14.07 -13.69 -6.65
C ASP A 105 15.35 -12.96 -6.19
N ARG A 106 15.24 -11.68 -5.84
CA ARG A 106 16.40 -10.83 -5.52
C ARG A 106 16.51 -10.56 -4.02
N LYS A 107 17.74 -10.33 -3.54
CA LYS A 107 17.94 -9.80 -2.18
C LYS A 107 17.37 -8.37 -2.12
N PRO A 108 16.72 -7.97 -1.01
CA PRO A 108 16.57 -8.71 0.24
C PRO A 108 15.29 -9.59 0.34
N TYR A 109 14.48 -9.68 -0.72
CA TYR A 109 13.14 -10.31 -0.69
C TYR A 109 13.14 -11.84 -0.89
N SER A 110 14.21 -12.40 -1.45
CA SER A 110 14.34 -13.85 -1.67
C SER A 110 14.37 -14.71 -0.42
N SER A 111 14.59 -14.10 0.75
CA SER A 111 14.40 -14.77 2.03
C SER A 111 12.91 -14.90 2.39
N ASP A 112 12.10 -13.89 2.08
CA ASP A 112 10.67 -13.84 2.38
C ASP A 112 9.90 -14.87 1.55
N LEU A 113 10.20 -15.00 0.25
CA LEU A 113 9.58 -16.00 -0.62
C LEU A 113 9.97 -17.43 -0.25
N ARG A 114 11.24 -17.67 0.12
CA ARG A 114 11.68 -18.97 0.65
C ARG A 114 10.96 -19.33 1.95
N ALA A 115 10.87 -18.39 2.90
CA ALA A 115 10.16 -18.56 4.16
C ALA A 115 8.64 -18.72 3.97
N ALA A 116 8.09 -18.21 2.87
CA ALA A 116 6.72 -18.40 2.44
C ALA A 116 6.48 -19.69 1.64
N ARG A 117 7.50 -20.56 1.49
CA ARG A 117 7.45 -21.79 0.69
C ARG A 117 7.01 -21.57 -0.75
N GLY A 118 7.43 -20.44 -1.34
CA GLY A 118 7.09 -20.07 -2.71
C GLY A 118 5.71 -19.45 -2.89
N ASP A 119 4.96 -19.18 -1.82
CA ASP A 119 3.69 -18.45 -1.87
C ASP A 119 3.95 -16.92 -1.86
N PRO A 120 3.77 -16.20 -2.98
CA PRO A 120 4.11 -14.78 -3.07
C PRO A 120 3.23 -13.89 -2.17
N TRP A 121 2.03 -14.35 -1.81
CA TRP A 121 1.12 -13.61 -0.93
C TRP A 121 1.57 -13.67 0.53
N LYS A 122 1.95 -14.86 0.99
CA LYS A 122 2.63 -15.02 2.29
C LYS A 122 3.97 -14.29 2.32
N ALA A 123 4.66 -14.18 1.18
CA ALA A 123 5.88 -13.40 1.08
C ALA A 123 5.60 -11.89 1.25
N ALA A 124 4.55 -11.35 0.62
CA ALA A 124 4.14 -9.96 0.78
C ALA A 124 3.75 -9.62 2.23
N ALA A 125 3.06 -10.52 2.93
CA ALA A 125 2.76 -10.36 4.36
C ALA A 125 4.03 -10.20 5.21
N ARG A 126 5.06 -11.02 4.94
CA ARG A 126 6.37 -10.94 5.60
C ARG A 126 7.10 -9.65 5.27
N VAL A 127 6.93 -9.12 4.06
CA VAL A 127 7.50 -7.81 3.68
C VAL A 127 6.91 -6.68 4.53
N TYR A 128 5.61 -6.72 4.85
CA TYR A 128 4.99 -5.76 5.76
C TYR A 128 5.49 -5.89 7.20
N ASP A 129 5.61 -7.13 7.71
CA ASP A 129 6.20 -7.37 9.03
C ASP A 129 7.62 -6.81 9.10
N ARG A 130 8.45 -7.09 8.10
CA ARG A 130 9.83 -6.61 8.05
C ARG A 130 9.93 -5.10 7.87
N SER A 131 9.02 -4.50 7.12
CA SER A 131 8.90 -3.05 7.01
C SER A 131 8.64 -2.43 8.38
N ALA A 132 7.65 -2.97 9.11
CA ALA A 132 7.27 -2.50 10.43
C ALA A 132 8.37 -2.71 11.48
N ASP A 133 9.09 -3.83 11.41
CA ASP A 133 10.18 -4.14 12.34
C ASP A 133 11.44 -3.30 12.03
N LEU A 134 11.66 -2.89 10.78
CA LEU A 134 12.77 -2.01 10.38
C LEU A 134 12.54 -0.56 10.82
N CYS A 135 11.31 -0.08 10.73
CA CYS A 135 10.91 1.25 11.19
C CYS A 135 9.40 1.23 11.48
N PRO A 136 8.97 1.58 12.71
CA PRO A 136 7.56 1.50 13.09
C PRO A 136 6.74 2.52 12.29
N ARG A 137 6.05 2.03 11.25
CA ARG A 137 5.17 2.83 10.39
C ARG A 137 3.74 2.34 10.55
N PRO A 138 2.74 3.23 10.76
CA PRO A 138 1.35 2.84 10.93
C PRO A 138 0.84 1.93 9.81
N ALA A 139 1.00 2.38 8.56
CA ALA A 139 0.51 1.64 7.41
C ALA A 139 1.14 0.26 7.25
N SER A 140 2.41 0.07 7.62
CA SER A 140 3.05 -1.25 7.58
C SER A 140 2.47 -2.19 8.64
N HIS A 141 2.21 -1.67 9.86
CA HIS A 141 1.51 -2.42 10.89
C HIS A 141 0.08 -2.77 10.49
N PHE A 142 -0.67 -1.82 9.91
CA PHE A 142 -2.04 -2.07 9.47
C PHE A 142 -2.11 -3.05 8.31
N ARG A 143 -1.21 -2.98 7.31
CA ARG A 143 -1.13 -3.99 6.23
C ARG A 143 -0.80 -5.38 6.75
N ALA A 144 0.11 -5.47 7.72
CA ALA A 144 0.40 -6.73 8.39
C ALA A 144 -0.84 -7.28 9.11
N ALA A 145 -1.62 -6.42 9.78
CA ALA A 145 -2.86 -6.80 10.46
C ALA A 145 -3.96 -7.24 9.49
N GLU A 146 -4.14 -6.49 8.40
CA GLU A 146 -5.13 -6.75 7.34
C GLU A 146 -4.95 -8.16 6.79
N TRP A 147 -3.70 -8.53 6.46
CA TRP A 147 -3.39 -9.86 5.94
C TRP A 147 -3.84 -10.99 6.88
N ARG A 148 -3.56 -10.88 8.18
CA ARG A 148 -3.99 -11.87 9.18
C ARG A 148 -5.51 -11.94 9.30
N ALA A 149 -6.19 -10.81 9.26
CA ALA A 149 -7.64 -10.76 9.32
C ALA A 149 -8.29 -11.32 8.04
N GLU A 150 -7.70 -11.06 6.87
CA GLU A 150 -8.16 -11.62 5.59
C GLU A 150 -8.01 -13.14 5.52
N GLU A 151 -6.94 -13.72 6.07
CA GLU A 151 -6.77 -15.18 6.18
C GLU A 151 -7.91 -15.83 6.97
N LEU A 152 -8.49 -15.09 7.93
CA LEU A 152 -9.64 -15.54 8.72
C LEU A 152 -10.99 -15.27 8.04
N LEU A 153 -11.08 -14.32 7.11
CA LEU A 153 -12.31 -14.05 6.35
C LEU A 153 -12.39 -14.88 5.07
N ASN A 154 -11.26 -15.30 4.52
CA ASN A 154 -11.23 -16.13 3.32
C ASN A 154 -11.64 -17.57 3.65
N ASP A 155 -12.87 -17.94 3.28
CA ASP A 155 -13.44 -19.26 3.53
C ASP A 155 -12.56 -20.43 3.06
N ARG A 156 -11.86 -20.28 1.93
CA ARG A 156 -10.98 -21.33 1.41
C ARG A 156 -9.81 -21.56 2.36
N THR A 157 -9.18 -20.48 2.82
CA THR A 157 -8.04 -20.57 3.74
C THR A 157 -8.51 -21.00 5.13
N ARG A 158 -9.56 -20.35 5.65
CA ARG A 158 -10.15 -20.57 6.98
C ARG A 158 -10.54 -22.02 7.27
N ARG A 159 -11.03 -22.76 6.27
CA ARG A 159 -11.41 -24.18 6.40
C ARG A 159 -10.22 -25.10 6.69
N HIS A 160 -9.01 -24.69 6.33
CA HIS A 160 -7.78 -25.46 6.54
C HIS A 160 -6.99 -25.01 7.76
N LEU A 161 -7.44 -23.99 8.49
CA LEU A 161 -6.79 -23.52 9.71
C LEU A 161 -7.42 -24.20 10.93
N ASP A 162 -6.57 -24.76 11.80
CA ASP A 162 -6.96 -25.22 13.12
C ASP A 162 -7.35 -24.04 14.05
N ALA A 163 -7.99 -24.37 15.18
CA ALA A 163 -8.48 -23.38 16.13
C ALA A 163 -7.36 -22.52 16.73
N GLU A 164 -6.20 -23.13 16.99
CA GLU A 164 -5.03 -22.44 17.56
C GLU A 164 -4.49 -21.39 16.59
N THR A 165 -4.34 -21.75 15.32
CA THR A 165 -3.89 -20.88 14.24
C THR A 165 -4.87 -19.74 14.02
N LYS A 166 -6.18 -20.03 14.05
CA LYS A 166 -7.21 -18.99 13.97
C LYS A 166 -7.10 -17.98 15.10
N ALA A 167 -6.98 -18.46 16.34
CA ALA A 167 -6.81 -17.62 17.51
C ALA A 167 -5.50 -16.82 17.46
N ARG A 168 -4.41 -17.40 16.95
CA ARG A 168 -3.14 -16.72 16.74
C ARG A 168 -3.28 -15.57 15.74
N TYR A 169 -3.86 -15.80 14.56
CA TYR A 169 -4.05 -14.75 13.56
C TYR A 169 -4.91 -13.60 14.07
N LEU A 170 -5.97 -13.90 14.82
CA LEU A 170 -6.81 -12.86 15.41
C LEU A 170 -6.03 -12.02 16.43
N ARG A 171 -5.28 -12.66 17.33
CA ARG A 171 -4.39 -11.95 18.29
C ARG A 171 -3.33 -11.11 17.58
N GLU A 172 -2.71 -11.64 16.54
CA GLU A 172 -1.70 -10.91 15.76
C GLU A 172 -2.29 -9.71 15.03
N ALA A 173 -3.48 -9.84 14.43
CA ALA A 173 -4.17 -8.74 13.78
C ALA A 173 -4.43 -7.58 14.76
N LYS A 174 -4.99 -7.89 15.94
CA LYS A 174 -5.21 -6.91 17.01
C LYS A 174 -3.91 -6.28 17.51
N SER A 175 -2.90 -7.09 17.80
CA SER A 175 -1.61 -6.58 18.29
C SER A 175 -0.93 -5.66 17.26
N ARG A 176 -1.03 -5.98 15.97
CA ARG A 176 -0.49 -5.14 14.89
C ARG A 176 -1.32 -3.86 14.72
N LEU A 177 -2.65 -3.91 14.82
CA LEU A 177 -3.50 -2.71 14.86
C LEU A 177 -3.08 -1.75 15.99
N GLU A 178 -2.92 -2.26 17.22
CA GLU A 178 -2.47 -1.46 18.36
C GLU A 178 -1.08 -0.85 18.14
N ARG A 179 -0.13 -1.63 17.61
CA ARG A 179 1.22 -1.12 17.30
C ARG A 179 1.18 -0.04 16.22
N GLY A 180 0.34 -0.20 15.20
CA GLY A 180 0.11 0.82 14.19
C GLY A 180 -0.48 2.09 14.78
N ASN A 181 -1.41 1.96 15.73
CA ASN A 181 -1.98 3.09 16.45
C ASN A 181 -0.95 3.83 17.31
N ARG A 182 -0.01 3.12 17.94
CA ARG A 182 1.10 3.76 18.67
C ARG A 182 2.14 4.40 17.75
N ALA A 183 2.18 4.02 16.47
CA ALA A 183 3.14 4.54 15.51
C ALA A 183 2.64 5.77 14.74
N TRP A 184 1.44 6.30 15.03
CA TRP A 184 0.85 7.42 14.28
C TRP A 184 1.78 8.65 14.22
N ASP A 185 2.50 8.92 15.30
CA ASP A 185 3.47 10.03 15.40
C ASP A 185 4.69 9.86 14.47
N CYS A 186 4.94 8.64 13.98
CA CYS A 186 6.00 8.34 13.03
C CYS A 186 5.56 8.52 11.57
N LEU A 187 4.31 8.91 11.32
CA LEU A 187 3.77 9.10 9.97
C LEU A 187 4.17 10.47 9.41
N SER A 188 4.48 10.52 8.12
CA SER A 188 4.64 11.81 7.43
C SER A 188 3.35 12.63 7.54
N GLU A 189 3.49 13.94 7.73
CA GLU A 189 2.38 14.89 7.65
C GLU A 189 1.80 15.02 6.24
N ALA A 190 2.45 14.43 5.22
CA ALA A 190 1.94 14.37 3.86
C ALA A 190 0.53 13.75 3.85
N PRO A 191 -0.50 14.49 3.40
CA PRO A 191 -1.89 14.03 3.52
C PRO A 191 -2.17 12.74 2.76
N MET A 192 -1.43 12.44 1.68
CA MET A 192 -1.52 11.18 0.95
C MET A 192 -1.09 9.96 1.79
N GLN A 193 -0.04 10.10 2.59
CA GLN A 193 0.43 9.04 3.49
C GLN A 193 -0.55 8.86 4.65
N ARG A 194 -1.10 9.95 5.17
CA ARG A 194 -2.15 9.94 6.20
C ARG A 194 -3.44 9.29 5.69
N ALA A 195 -3.89 9.65 4.50
CA ALA A 195 -5.04 9.05 3.85
C ALA A 195 -4.86 7.54 3.68
N TYR A 196 -3.69 7.12 3.21
CA TYR A 196 -3.35 5.71 3.05
C TYR A 196 -3.38 4.95 4.38
N ALA A 197 -2.78 5.49 5.44
CA ALA A 197 -2.79 4.86 6.76
C ALA A 197 -4.22 4.75 7.33
N HIS A 198 -5.05 5.79 7.20
CA HIS A 198 -6.46 5.74 7.61
C HIS A 198 -7.24 4.71 6.80
N TRP A 199 -7.05 4.65 5.48
CA TRP A 199 -7.72 3.64 4.67
C TRP A 199 -7.38 2.23 5.16
N VAL A 200 -6.10 1.87 5.24
CA VAL A 200 -5.71 0.51 5.64
C VAL A 200 -6.17 0.20 7.07
N ARG A 201 -6.11 1.17 7.98
CA ARG A 201 -6.68 0.99 9.34
C ARG A 201 -8.18 0.71 9.28
N GLY A 202 -8.94 1.47 8.49
CA GLY A 202 -10.38 1.25 8.31
C GLY A 202 -10.71 -0.14 7.76
N VAL A 203 -9.86 -0.68 6.87
CA VAL A 203 -9.98 -2.08 6.42
C VAL A 203 -9.78 -3.06 7.58
N VAL A 204 -8.72 -2.89 8.37
CA VAL A 204 -8.43 -3.77 9.52
C VAL A 204 -9.57 -3.75 10.54
N GLU A 205 -10.02 -2.56 10.94
CA GLU A 205 -11.15 -2.38 11.86
C GLU A 205 -12.42 -3.02 11.29
N GLY A 206 -12.68 -2.85 9.99
CA GLY A 206 -13.80 -3.49 9.30
C GLY A 206 -13.71 -5.01 9.32
N HIS A 207 -12.54 -5.59 9.08
CA HIS A 207 -12.33 -7.02 9.16
C HIS A 207 -12.51 -7.56 10.58
N LEU A 208 -11.99 -6.86 11.60
CA LEU A 208 -12.20 -7.25 13.00
C LEU A 208 -13.69 -7.18 13.39
N PHE A 209 -14.42 -6.17 12.91
CA PHE A 209 -15.88 -6.12 13.07
C PHE A 209 -16.57 -7.36 12.47
N LEU A 210 -16.20 -7.78 11.26
CA LEU A 210 -16.79 -8.97 10.63
C LEU A 210 -16.43 -10.27 11.34
N LEU A 211 -15.27 -10.32 12.01
CA LEU A 211 -14.81 -11.50 12.75
C LEU A 211 -15.43 -11.60 14.15
N GLU A 212 -15.69 -10.47 14.81
CA GLU A 212 -16.05 -10.43 16.24
C GLU A 212 -17.38 -9.73 16.57
N GLY A 213 -17.95 -8.98 15.63
CA GLY A 213 -19.25 -8.31 15.79
C GLY A 213 -19.25 -7.04 16.67
N GLY A 214 -18.08 -6.53 17.09
CA GLY A 214 -17.98 -5.40 18.01
C GLY A 214 -18.33 -4.02 17.40
N SER A 215 -19.19 -3.25 18.07
CA SER A 215 -19.62 -1.92 17.60
C SER A 215 -18.48 -0.90 17.52
N GLU A 216 -17.46 -1.04 18.36
CA GLU A 216 -16.28 -0.16 18.36
C GLU A 216 -15.51 -0.27 17.04
N HIS A 217 -15.23 -1.50 16.59
CA HIS A 217 -14.59 -1.76 15.29
C HIS A 217 -15.41 -1.24 14.12
N ARG A 218 -16.75 -1.37 14.18
CA ARG A 218 -17.64 -0.80 13.16
C ARG A 218 -17.53 0.73 13.09
N ILE A 219 -17.60 1.41 14.24
CA ILE A 219 -17.52 2.88 14.32
C ILE A 219 -16.13 3.36 13.88
N GLY A 220 -15.06 2.69 14.35
CA GLY A 220 -13.68 2.99 13.98
C GLY A 220 -13.45 2.86 12.49
N ALA A 221 -13.88 1.76 11.88
CA ALA A 221 -13.77 1.52 10.44
C ALA A 221 -14.44 2.64 9.62
N GLU A 222 -15.69 2.99 9.94
CA GLU A 222 -16.42 4.05 9.23
C GLU A 222 -15.72 5.41 9.36
N ALA A 223 -15.25 5.76 10.56
CA ALA A 223 -14.55 7.01 10.82
C ALA A 223 -13.24 7.08 10.01
N ASP A 224 -12.46 6.00 9.98
CA ASP A 224 -11.19 5.93 9.25
C ASP A 224 -11.39 6.00 7.73
N PHE A 225 -12.39 5.30 7.17
CA PHE A 225 -12.72 5.43 5.74
C PHE A 225 -13.12 6.85 5.38
N LYS A 226 -14.02 7.47 6.15
CA LYS A 226 -14.44 8.87 5.95
C LYS A 226 -13.25 9.82 6.02
N ARG A 227 -12.35 9.62 6.99
CA ARG A 227 -11.14 10.43 7.14
C ARG A 227 -10.20 10.27 5.94
N ALA A 228 -10.00 9.06 5.45
CA ALA A 228 -9.20 8.81 4.25
C ALA A 228 -9.78 9.52 3.02
N ILE A 229 -11.10 9.44 2.81
CA ILE A 229 -11.80 10.12 1.71
C ILE A 229 -11.63 11.64 1.80
N ILE A 230 -11.81 12.23 2.98
CA ILE A 230 -11.63 13.67 3.20
C ILE A 230 -10.19 14.11 2.87
N LEU A 231 -9.20 13.36 3.36
CA LEU A 231 -7.79 13.66 3.10
C LEU A 231 -7.44 13.56 1.61
N LEU A 232 -7.98 12.56 0.90
CA LEU A 232 -7.81 12.44 -0.56
C LEU A 232 -8.53 13.56 -1.31
N ALA A 233 -9.70 14.01 -0.86
CA ALA A 233 -10.38 15.14 -1.51
C ALA A 233 -9.62 16.46 -1.33
N GLY A 234 -8.91 16.61 -0.20
CA GLY A 234 -8.18 17.82 0.16
C GLY A 234 -6.80 18.00 -0.49
N THR A 235 -6.28 17.02 -1.23
CA THR A 235 -4.98 17.14 -1.91
C THR A 235 -5.14 17.47 -3.39
N ARG A 236 -4.22 18.28 -3.92
CA ARG A 236 -4.18 18.67 -5.34
C ARG A 236 -4.24 17.48 -6.29
N ASP A 237 -3.52 16.41 -5.96
CA ASP A 237 -3.42 15.19 -6.76
C ASP A 237 -4.33 14.06 -6.27
N GLY A 238 -4.99 14.24 -5.13
CA GLY A 238 -5.83 13.22 -4.51
C GLY A 238 -6.95 12.73 -5.41
N PRO A 239 -7.75 13.59 -6.08
CA PRO A 239 -8.77 13.14 -7.03
C PRO A 239 -8.25 12.32 -8.21
N ARG A 240 -6.94 12.40 -8.51
CA ARG A 240 -6.27 11.65 -9.59
C ARG A 240 -5.47 10.46 -9.06
N SER A 241 -5.35 10.32 -7.74
CA SER A 241 -4.62 9.24 -7.11
C SER A 241 -5.25 7.90 -7.43
N GLY A 242 -4.41 6.92 -7.75
CA GLY A 242 -4.83 5.53 -7.89
C GLY A 242 -5.52 4.99 -6.64
N GLN A 243 -5.31 5.59 -5.45
CA GLN A 243 -5.92 5.17 -4.18
C GLN A 243 -7.42 5.47 -4.09
N VAL A 244 -7.93 6.51 -4.76
CA VAL A 244 -9.35 6.91 -4.67
C VAL A 244 -10.31 5.77 -4.98
N PRO A 245 -10.24 5.09 -6.14
CA PRO A 245 -11.16 3.99 -6.42
C PRO A 245 -11.05 2.85 -5.41
N TRP A 246 -9.87 2.61 -4.84
CA TRP A 246 -9.69 1.59 -3.82
C TRP A 246 -10.36 1.95 -2.50
N VAL A 247 -10.07 3.14 -1.94
CA VAL A 247 -10.68 3.59 -0.67
C VAL A 247 -12.20 3.55 -0.76
N HIS A 248 -12.76 4.07 -1.84
CA HIS A 248 -14.20 4.13 -2.05
C HIS A 248 -14.84 2.75 -2.18
N LEU A 249 -14.18 1.81 -2.85
CA LEU A 249 -14.70 0.45 -2.94
C LEU A 249 -14.64 -0.30 -1.61
N TYR A 250 -13.53 -0.22 -0.89
CA TYR A 250 -13.42 -0.82 0.44
C TYR A 250 -14.45 -0.23 1.40
N TYR A 251 -14.68 1.08 1.32
CA TYR A 251 -15.72 1.72 2.11
C TYR A 251 -17.13 1.23 1.74
N ALA A 252 -17.46 1.13 0.45
CA ALA A 252 -18.74 0.59 -0.01
C ALA A 252 -18.94 -0.86 0.43
N ALA A 253 -17.89 -1.69 0.34
CA ALA A 253 -17.90 -3.08 0.80
C ALA A 253 -18.15 -3.16 2.31
N PHE A 254 -17.46 -2.33 3.10
CA PHE A 254 -17.66 -2.23 4.54
C PHE A 254 -19.10 -1.81 4.88
N LEU A 255 -19.63 -0.75 4.25
CA LEU A 255 -20.99 -0.27 4.48
C LEU A 255 -22.02 -1.38 4.20
N HIS A 256 -21.89 -2.08 3.08
CA HIS A 256 -22.77 -3.18 2.75
C HIS A 256 -22.67 -4.33 3.78
N ALA A 257 -21.46 -4.68 4.23
CA ALA A 257 -21.28 -5.76 5.19
C ALA A 257 -21.78 -5.40 6.60
N ALA A 258 -21.65 -4.13 7.02
CA ALA A 258 -22.03 -3.66 8.34
C ALA A 258 -23.50 -3.21 8.47
N TYR A 259 -24.10 -2.73 7.38
CA TYR A 259 -25.43 -2.12 7.38
C TYR A 259 -26.37 -2.68 6.31
N GLY A 260 -25.91 -3.60 5.45
CA GLY A 260 -26.72 -4.16 4.38
C GLY A 260 -27.25 -3.09 3.43
N ASP A 261 -28.54 -3.19 3.11
CA ASP A 261 -29.23 -2.26 2.20
C ASP A 261 -29.68 -0.95 2.87
N ASP A 262 -29.59 -0.82 4.20
CA ASP A 262 -30.06 0.37 4.93
C ASP A 262 -29.27 1.63 4.55
N ARG A 263 -28.03 1.46 4.08
CA ARG A 263 -27.14 2.54 3.62
C ARG A 263 -26.93 2.52 2.10
N ARG A 264 -27.91 2.00 1.36
CA ARG A 264 -27.85 1.84 -0.12
C ARG A 264 -27.44 3.10 -0.88
N GLU A 265 -27.95 4.28 -0.52
CA GLU A 265 -27.58 5.51 -1.24
C GLU A 265 -26.12 5.90 -0.98
N GLU A 266 -25.63 5.79 0.25
CA GLU A 266 -24.22 6.09 0.55
C GLU A 266 -23.27 5.05 -0.09
N ILE A 267 -23.70 3.79 -0.17
CA ILE A 267 -22.99 2.77 -0.94
C ILE A 267 -22.89 3.17 -2.41
N ARG A 268 -23.98 3.66 -3.01
CA ARG A 268 -23.98 4.13 -4.41
C ARG A 268 -23.09 5.35 -4.60
N ASP A 269 -23.14 6.31 -3.69
CA ASP A 269 -22.29 7.51 -3.75
C ASP A 269 -20.80 7.15 -3.65
N ALA A 270 -20.45 6.21 -2.77
CA ALA A 270 -19.10 5.67 -2.69
C ALA A 270 -18.70 4.99 -4.02
N LEU A 271 -19.57 4.15 -4.59
CA LEU A 271 -19.33 3.46 -5.85
C LEU A 271 -19.35 4.36 -7.09
N GLU A 272 -19.98 5.54 -7.03
CA GLU A 272 -19.95 6.50 -8.13
C GLU A 272 -18.51 6.91 -8.44
N ARG A 273 -17.67 7.11 -7.42
CA ARG A 273 -16.25 7.45 -7.61
C ARG A 273 -15.45 6.30 -8.25
N VAL A 274 -15.87 5.06 -8.02
CA VAL A 274 -15.28 3.88 -8.66
C VAL A 274 -15.72 3.77 -10.12
N THR A 275 -17.01 3.97 -10.40
CA THR A 275 -17.60 3.73 -11.72
C THR A 275 -17.50 4.91 -12.69
N SER A 276 -17.41 6.14 -12.19
CA SER A 276 -17.18 7.35 -12.99
C SER A 276 -15.70 7.54 -13.35
N ALA A 277 -14.78 6.99 -12.54
CA ALA A 277 -13.36 7.00 -12.81
C ALA A 277 -13.05 6.06 -13.98
N LYS A 278 -13.04 6.59 -15.22
CA LYS A 278 -12.37 5.98 -16.38
C LYS A 278 -10.83 6.00 -16.21
N THR A 279 -10.32 5.76 -15.01
CA THR A 279 -8.88 5.79 -14.75
C THR A 279 -8.30 4.40 -15.03
N ALA A 280 -7.06 4.38 -15.52
CA ALA A 280 -6.30 3.14 -15.68
C ALA A 280 -6.19 2.36 -14.35
N ALA A 281 -6.22 3.06 -13.21
CA ALA A 281 -6.21 2.46 -11.88
C ALA A 281 -7.46 1.60 -11.58
N THR A 282 -8.67 2.11 -11.81
CA THR A 282 -9.92 1.34 -11.66
C THR A 282 -9.95 0.14 -12.61
N ALA A 283 -9.54 0.35 -13.86
CA ALA A 283 -9.51 -0.72 -14.87
C ALA A 283 -8.47 -1.81 -14.55
N GLY A 284 -7.29 -1.43 -14.05
CA GLY A 284 -6.25 -2.35 -13.60
C GLY A 284 -6.69 -3.16 -12.39
N PHE A 285 -7.32 -2.50 -11.42
CA PHE A 285 -7.87 -3.15 -10.22
C PHE A 285 -8.96 -4.19 -10.55
N LEU A 286 -9.97 -3.81 -11.33
CA LEU A 286 -11.03 -4.75 -11.71
C LEU A 286 -10.48 -5.91 -12.56
N ALA A 287 -9.39 -5.70 -13.30
CA ALA A 287 -8.68 -6.76 -14.00
C ALA A 287 -7.91 -7.69 -13.05
N VAL A 288 -7.31 -7.19 -11.96
CA VAL A 288 -6.71 -8.02 -10.88
C VAL A 288 -7.76 -8.96 -10.31
N LEU A 289 -8.86 -8.36 -9.83
CA LEU A 289 -9.93 -9.12 -9.21
C LEU A 289 -10.58 -10.13 -10.18
N ALA A 290 -10.60 -9.84 -11.49
CA ALA A 290 -11.19 -10.73 -12.50
C ALA A 290 -10.35 -11.99 -12.74
N ARG A 291 -9.02 -11.84 -12.64
CA ARG A 291 -8.04 -12.87 -13.02
C ARG A 291 -7.71 -13.79 -11.87
N GLU A 292 -7.70 -13.28 -10.65
CA GLU A 292 -7.33 -14.06 -9.48
C GLU A 292 -8.49 -14.88 -8.92
N LYS A 293 -8.49 -16.17 -9.28
CA LYS A 293 -9.53 -17.14 -8.87
C LYS A 293 -9.49 -17.54 -7.40
N THR A 294 -8.41 -17.24 -6.66
CA THR A 294 -8.12 -17.94 -5.40
C THR A 294 -8.07 -17.05 -4.17
N GLN A 295 -7.39 -15.90 -4.18
CA GLN A 295 -7.20 -15.08 -2.98
C GLN A 295 -8.27 -13.99 -2.81
N TYR A 296 -8.72 -13.41 -3.92
CA TYR A 296 -9.84 -12.45 -3.97
C TYR A 296 -11.22 -13.13 -4.06
N ALA A 297 -11.32 -14.40 -3.68
CA ALA A 297 -12.59 -15.14 -3.74
C ALA A 297 -13.69 -14.46 -2.90
N HIS A 298 -13.33 -13.88 -1.75
CA HIS A 298 -14.25 -13.13 -0.89
C HIS A 298 -14.72 -11.83 -1.59
N TRP A 299 -13.82 -11.14 -2.29
CA TRP A 299 -14.17 -9.96 -3.09
C TRP A 299 -15.16 -10.23 -4.20
N ARG A 300 -15.18 -11.45 -4.76
CA ARG A 300 -16.18 -11.81 -5.77
C ARG A 300 -17.60 -11.78 -5.21
N ALA A 301 -17.82 -12.38 -4.04
CA ALA A 301 -19.13 -12.34 -3.38
C ALA A 301 -19.50 -10.90 -2.99
N THR A 302 -18.54 -10.13 -2.46
CA THR A 302 -18.73 -8.70 -2.16
C THR A 302 -19.13 -7.90 -3.39
N LEU A 303 -18.41 -8.04 -4.51
CA LEU A 303 -18.72 -7.34 -5.76
C LEU A 303 -20.08 -7.74 -6.33
N GLN A 304 -20.45 -9.02 -6.25
CA GLN A 304 -21.78 -9.48 -6.64
C GLN A 304 -22.87 -8.85 -5.78
N ALA A 305 -22.64 -8.73 -4.47
CA ALA A 305 -23.58 -8.06 -3.56
C ALA A 305 -23.70 -6.56 -3.88
N LEU A 306 -22.58 -5.85 -4.01
CA LEU A 306 -22.55 -4.44 -4.39
C LEU A 306 -23.19 -4.19 -5.77
N ALA A 307 -23.04 -5.11 -6.73
CA ALA A 307 -23.67 -5.03 -8.04
C ALA A 307 -25.21 -5.19 -8.03
N LYS A 308 -25.79 -5.71 -6.94
CA LYS A 308 -27.25 -5.69 -6.71
C LYS A 308 -27.71 -4.30 -6.26
N VAL A 309 -26.86 -3.59 -5.51
CA VAL A 309 -27.12 -2.24 -4.97
C VAL A 309 -26.95 -1.16 -6.04
N ASP A 310 -25.89 -1.27 -6.85
CA ASP A 310 -25.53 -0.28 -7.88
C ASP A 310 -25.49 -0.87 -9.31
N ARG A 311 -26.35 -0.33 -10.18
CA ARG A 311 -26.46 -0.79 -11.58
C ARG A 311 -25.25 -0.41 -12.45
N ARG A 312 -24.51 0.65 -12.10
CA ARG A 312 -23.36 1.11 -12.87
C ARG A 312 -22.18 0.16 -12.67
N LEU A 313 -21.91 -0.25 -11.44
CA LEU A 313 -20.96 -1.29 -11.08
C LEU A 313 -21.32 -2.61 -11.75
N ARG A 314 -22.61 -2.99 -11.73
CA ARG A 314 -23.09 -4.19 -12.43
C ARG A 314 -22.74 -4.17 -13.93
N ARG A 315 -22.95 -3.02 -14.60
CA ARG A 315 -22.62 -2.85 -16.01
C ARG A 315 -21.11 -2.96 -16.23
N LEU A 316 -20.32 -2.28 -15.41
CA LEU A 316 -18.85 -2.31 -15.47
C LEU A 316 -18.30 -3.73 -15.31
N LEU A 317 -18.80 -4.51 -14.35
CA LEU A 317 -18.38 -5.90 -14.16
C LEU A 317 -18.74 -6.77 -15.37
N LYS A 318 -19.92 -6.61 -15.97
CA LYS A 318 -20.30 -7.30 -17.22
C LYS A 318 -19.38 -6.95 -18.38
N GLU A 319 -19.05 -5.67 -18.57
CA GLU A 319 -18.10 -5.21 -19.60
C GLU A 319 -16.72 -5.86 -19.43
N LYS A 320 -16.30 -6.09 -18.17
CA LYS A 320 -15.06 -6.80 -17.83
C LYS A 320 -15.19 -8.32 -17.82
N ARG A 321 -16.28 -8.87 -18.35
CA ARG A 321 -16.57 -10.31 -18.47
C ARG A 321 -16.60 -11.07 -17.13
N TRP A 322 -17.01 -10.41 -16.06
CA TRP A 322 -17.32 -11.10 -14.82
C TRP A 322 -18.65 -11.84 -14.95
N SER A 323 -18.65 -13.14 -14.67
CA SER A 323 -19.89 -13.89 -14.44
C SER A 323 -20.45 -13.48 -13.08
N LEU A 324 -21.45 -12.61 -13.10
CA LEU A 324 -22.23 -12.18 -11.94
C LEU A 324 -23.17 -13.30 -11.48
#